data_AF-A0A5D9CA89-F1
#
_entry.id   AF-A0A5D9CA89-F1
#
_cell.length_a   1.000
_cell.length_b   1.000
_cell.length_c   1.000
_cell.angle_alpha   90.00
_cell.angle_beta   90.00
_cell.angle_gamma   90.00
#
_symmetry.space_group_name_H-M   'P 1'
#
loop_
_entity.id
_entity.type
_entity.pdbx_description
1 polymer ?
#
loop_
_entity_poly.entity_id
_entity_poly.type
_entity_poly.pdbx_seq_one_letter_code
_entity_poly.pdbx_strand_id
1 'polypeptide(L)'
;MHKLAVLAALALIAAAPPSAVPEVGEPGTAAERAALMTATKTWFDAQDHGKPTSAYKLIGPSMTAYLTPQLFADAQARFASEAGKLDRRVLTRISWYRDPPDAPAPGLYVATDFTALYANLDLMCGYLMWHEAAPGRFELVREEQNYIDHAAAKAMPPERRKELPKLFGCVGADQPASD
;
A
#
# COMPACT_ATOMS: atom_id res chain seq x y z
N MET A 1 -30.18 -27.05 7.40
CA MET A 1 -28.71 -26.99 7.31
C MET A 1 -28.29 -25.53 7.52
N HIS A 2 -28.03 -25.14 8.76
CA HIS A 2 -27.61 -23.79 9.11
C HIS A 2 -26.10 -23.69 8.90
N LYS A 3 -25.66 -22.92 7.89
CA LYS A 3 -24.25 -22.58 7.72
C LYS A 3 -23.89 -21.56 8.81
N LEU A 4 -23.12 -22.00 9.80
CA LEU A 4 -22.43 -21.11 10.73
C LEU A 4 -21.52 -20.19 9.91
N ALA A 5 -21.77 -18.88 9.97
CA ALA A 5 -20.83 -17.87 9.53
C ALA A 5 -19.71 -17.80 10.59
N VAL A 6 -18.51 -18.23 10.21
CA VAL A 6 -17.31 -18.03 11.04
C VAL A 6 -16.86 -16.59 10.84
N LEU A 7 -17.16 -15.70 11.79
CA LEU A 7 -16.44 -14.44 11.94
C LEU A 7 -15.10 -14.75 12.60
N ALA A 8 -14.04 -14.82 11.81
CA ALA A 8 -12.68 -14.74 12.33
C ALA A 8 -12.32 -13.26 12.50
N ALA A 9 -12.55 -12.71 13.69
CA ALA A 9 -11.95 -11.45 14.08
C ALA A 9 -10.51 -11.73 14.52
N LEU A 10 -9.55 -11.62 13.60
CA LEU A 10 -8.17 -11.38 14.03
C LEU A 10 -8.16 -9.99 14.68
N ALA A 11 -7.88 -9.96 15.98
CA ALA A 11 -7.52 -8.72 16.64
C ALA A 11 -6.22 -8.21 15.99
N LEU A 12 -6.34 -7.22 15.11
CA LEU A 12 -5.19 -6.44 14.69
C LEU A 12 -4.64 -5.77 15.96
N ILE A 13 -3.40 -6.09 16.33
CA ILE A 13 -2.60 -5.13 17.05
C ILE A 13 -2.47 -3.96 16.09
N ALA A 14 -3.28 -2.91 16.32
CA ALA A 14 -3.15 -1.67 15.59
C ALA A 14 -1.79 -1.09 15.98
N ALA A 15 -0.77 -1.35 15.16
CA ALA A 15 0.40 -0.48 15.14
C ALA A 15 -0.14 0.94 14.91
N ALA A 16 0.26 1.88 15.77
CA ALA A 16 -0.12 3.27 15.63
C ALA A 16 0.13 3.70 14.17
N PRO A 17 -0.76 4.50 13.56
CA PRO A 17 -0.50 5.04 12.24
C PRO A 17 0.86 5.79 12.31
N PRO A 18 1.71 5.73 11.27
CA PRO A 18 3.02 6.38 11.25
C PRO A 18 2.98 7.92 11.36
N SER A 19 1.84 8.50 11.74
CA SER A 19 1.55 9.92 11.93
C SER A 19 2.35 10.62 13.03
N ALA A 20 3.23 9.93 13.77
CA ALA A 20 4.02 10.53 14.85
C ALA A 20 5.50 10.78 14.50
N VAL A 21 5.98 10.34 13.34
CA VAL A 21 7.38 10.56 12.94
C VAL A 21 7.51 11.91 12.22
N PRO A 22 8.42 12.79 12.64
CA PRO A 22 8.71 14.01 11.90
C PRO A 22 9.20 13.64 10.50
N GLU A 23 8.43 14.04 9.49
CA GLU A 23 8.90 14.07 8.10
C GLU A 23 10.15 14.97 8.05
N VAL A 24 11.22 14.54 7.37
CA VAL A 24 12.47 15.31 7.34
C VAL A 24 12.35 16.59 6.48
N GLY A 25 11.18 16.85 5.88
CA GLY A 25 10.84 18.05 5.12
C GLY A 25 11.53 18.17 3.76
N GLU A 26 12.68 17.53 3.56
CA GLU A 26 13.46 17.59 2.32
C GLU A 26 13.17 16.37 1.42
N PRO A 27 12.78 16.58 0.14
CA PRO A 27 12.26 15.54 -0.76
C PRO A 27 13.32 14.59 -1.36
N GLY A 28 14.30 14.18 -0.56
CA GLY A 28 15.47 13.43 -1.01
C GLY A 28 16.32 14.18 -2.05
N THR A 29 17.40 13.57 -2.53
CA THR A 29 18.13 14.07 -3.71
C THR A 29 17.36 13.79 -5.01
N ALA A 30 17.72 14.46 -6.12
CA ALA A 30 17.09 14.17 -7.42
C ALA A 30 17.32 12.72 -7.87
N ALA A 31 18.47 12.14 -7.55
CA ALA A 31 18.78 10.75 -7.82
C ALA A 31 17.92 9.79 -6.98
N GLU A 32 17.78 10.06 -5.67
CA GLU A 32 16.89 9.29 -4.79
C GLU A 32 15.45 9.32 -5.28
N ARG A 33 14.93 10.48 -5.69
CA ARG A 33 13.59 10.60 -6.27
C ARG A 33 13.43 9.75 -7.52
N ALA A 34 14.36 9.84 -8.46
CA ALA A 34 14.29 9.06 -9.70
C ALA A 34 14.33 7.54 -9.44
N ALA A 35 15.17 7.11 -8.51
CA ALA A 35 15.27 5.72 -8.08
C ALA A 35 13.99 5.23 -7.39
N LEU A 36 13.44 6.01 -6.46
CA LEU A 36 12.18 5.71 -5.78
C LEU A 36 11.02 5.58 -6.77
N MET A 37 10.91 6.52 -7.71
CA MET A 37 9.87 6.49 -8.74
C MET A 37 10.00 5.28 -9.66
N THR A 38 11.24 4.88 -9.98
CA THR A 38 11.50 3.67 -10.76
C THR A 38 11.11 2.41 -9.99
N ALA A 39 11.46 2.31 -8.69
CA ALA A 39 11.07 1.17 -7.85
C ALA A 39 9.54 1.07 -7.69
N THR A 40 8.88 2.21 -7.41
CA THR A 40 7.43 2.30 -7.28
C THR A 40 6.71 1.92 -8.57
N LYS A 41 7.18 2.42 -9.72
CA LYS A 41 6.63 2.03 -11.02
C LYS A 41 6.82 0.55 -11.29
N THR A 42 8.02 0.02 -11.03
CA THR A 42 8.32 -1.41 -11.25
C THR A 42 7.42 -2.30 -10.41
N TRP A 43 7.17 -1.91 -9.16
CA TRP A 43 6.24 -2.59 -8.26
C TRP A 43 4.83 -2.62 -8.81
N PHE A 44 4.25 -1.46 -9.15
CA PHE A 44 2.89 -1.40 -9.66
C PHE A 44 2.74 -2.07 -11.03
N ASP A 45 3.66 -1.87 -11.97
CA ASP A 45 3.64 -2.58 -13.26
C ASP A 45 3.64 -4.11 -13.05
N ALA A 46 4.42 -4.61 -12.09
CA ALA A 46 4.46 -6.03 -11.79
C ALA A 46 3.13 -6.53 -11.20
N GLN A 47 2.48 -5.76 -10.32
CA GLN A 47 1.14 -6.10 -9.82
C GLN A 47 0.09 -6.09 -10.92
N ASP A 48 0.05 -5.00 -11.70
CA ASP A 48 -0.97 -4.73 -12.71
C ASP A 48 -0.94 -5.73 -13.86
N HIS A 49 0.22 -6.33 -14.12
CA HIS A 49 0.42 -7.36 -15.15
C HIS A 49 0.51 -8.79 -14.61
N GLY A 50 0.15 -9.02 -13.34
CA GLY A 50 0.12 -10.38 -12.76
C GLY A 50 1.49 -11.05 -12.73
N LYS A 51 2.55 -10.29 -12.40
CA LYS A 51 3.95 -10.76 -12.31
C LYS A 51 4.42 -10.80 -10.84
N PRO A 52 3.82 -11.65 -9.98
CA PRO A 52 4.14 -11.65 -8.54
C PRO A 52 5.61 -11.97 -8.29
N THR A 53 6.25 -12.84 -9.07
CA THR A 53 7.69 -13.11 -8.94
C THR A 53 8.56 -11.88 -9.20
N SER A 54 8.14 -10.99 -10.10
CA SER A 54 8.88 -9.74 -10.36
C SER A 54 8.68 -8.73 -9.24
N ALA A 55 7.46 -8.57 -8.75
CA ALA A 55 7.16 -7.71 -7.60
C ALA A 55 7.91 -8.18 -6.34
N TYR A 56 7.89 -9.50 -6.06
CA TYR A 56 8.53 -10.08 -4.88
C TYR A 56 10.04 -9.81 -4.79
N LYS A 57 10.73 -9.63 -5.93
CA LYS A 57 12.17 -9.28 -5.95
C LYS A 57 12.47 -7.90 -5.36
N LEU A 58 11.48 -7.03 -5.26
CA LEU A 58 11.62 -5.70 -4.65
C LEU A 58 11.42 -5.75 -3.13
N ILE A 59 10.91 -6.86 -2.58
CA ILE A 59 10.59 -6.98 -1.16
C ILE A 59 11.86 -7.18 -0.35
N GLY A 60 12.04 -6.33 0.67
CA GLY A 60 13.18 -6.36 1.58
C GLY A 60 13.12 -7.47 2.63
N PRO A 61 14.20 -7.66 3.41
CA PRO A 61 14.29 -8.71 4.42
C PRO A 61 13.19 -8.67 5.50
N SER A 62 12.74 -7.47 5.90
CA SER A 62 11.72 -7.31 6.95
C SER A 62 10.40 -8.00 6.58
N MET A 63 10.00 -7.92 5.31
CA MET A 63 8.78 -8.54 4.80
C MET A 63 9.00 -10.02 4.47
N THR A 64 10.11 -10.37 3.81
CA THR A 64 10.39 -11.78 3.44
C THR A 64 10.59 -12.70 4.63
N ALA A 65 10.85 -12.16 5.82
CA ALA A 65 10.87 -12.90 7.09
C ALA A 65 9.53 -13.59 7.43
N TYR A 66 8.40 -13.08 6.95
CA TYR A 66 7.07 -13.64 7.22
C TYR A 66 6.21 -13.87 5.97
N LEU A 67 6.55 -13.24 4.84
CA LEU A 67 5.80 -13.33 3.59
C LEU A 67 6.59 -14.16 2.58
N THR A 68 6.22 -15.43 2.39
CA THR A 68 6.88 -16.30 1.38
C THR A 68 6.48 -15.92 -0.05
N PRO A 69 7.25 -16.31 -1.08
CA PRO A 69 6.87 -16.03 -2.48
C PRO A 69 5.51 -16.60 -2.86
N GLN A 70 5.18 -17.81 -2.38
CA GLN A 70 3.90 -18.44 -2.65
C GLN A 70 2.76 -17.69 -1.96
N LEU A 71 2.91 -17.36 -0.68
CA LEU A 71 1.89 -16.61 0.06
C LEU A 71 1.61 -15.25 -0.57
N PHE A 72 2.67 -14.56 -1.04
CA PHE A 72 2.52 -13.31 -1.78
C PHE A 72 1.78 -13.52 -3.11
N ALA A 73 2.18 -14.51 -3.91
CA ALA A 73 1.52 -14.80 -5.18
C ALA A 73 0.03 -15.15 -5.00
N ASP A 74 -0.30 -15.92 -3.98
CA ASP A 74 -1.69 -16.30 -3.66
C ASP A 74 -2.50 -15.07 -3.22
N ALA A 75 -1.92 -14.19 -2.39
CA ALA A 75 -2.55 -12.95 -1.98
C ALA A 75 -2.82 -12.02 -3.18
N GLN A 76 -1.83 -11.88 -4.08
CA GLN A 76 -1.97 -11.08 -5.31
C GLN A 76 -3.05 -11.65 -6.24
N ALA A 77 -3.08 -12.96 -6.44
CA ALA A 77 -4.07 -13.63 -7.29
C ALA A 77 -5.48 -13.49 -6.70
N ARG A 78 -5.62 -13.65 -5.38
CA ARG A 78 -6.89 -13.44 -4.69
C ARG A 78 -7.37 -12.00 -4.85
N PHE A 79 -6.52 -11.03 -4.56
CA PHE A 79 -6.87 -9.62 -4.70
C PHE A 79 -7.28 -9.28 -6.14
N ALA A 80 -6.53 -9.74 -7.15
CA ALA A 80 -6.88 -9.52 -8.55
C ALA A 80 -8.25 -10.10 -8.92
N SER A 81 -8.60 -11.28 -8.38
CA SER A 81 -9.91 -11.90 -8.58
C SER A 81 -11.05 -11.12 -7.90
N GLU A 82 -10.80 -10.52 -6.74
CA GLU A 82 -11.79 -9.75 -5.99
C GLU A 82 -11.97 -8.35 -6.60
N ALA A 83 -10.88 -7.62 -6.81
CA ALA A 83 -10.85 -6.25 -7.28
C ALA A 83 -11.27 -6.09 -8.75
N GLY A 84 -10.97 -7.08 -9.59
CA GLY A 84 -11.20 -7.01 -11.03
C GLY A 84 -10.17 -6.14 -11.75
N LYS A 85 -10.54 -5.61 -12.93
CA LYS A 85 -9.63 -4.84 -13.78
C LYS A 85 -9.28 -3.49 -13.14
N LEU A 86 -8.00 -3.13 -13.12
CA LEU A 86 -7.54 -1.79 -12.79
C LEU A 86 -7.95 -0.79 -13.89
N ASP A 87 -8.54 0.33 -13.48
CA ASP A 87 -8.82 1.48 -14.34
C ASP A 87 -7.73 2.54 -14.21
N ARG A 88 -7.44 2.98 -12.97
CA ARG A 88 -6.46 4.03 -12.70
C ARG A 88 -5.79 3.85 -11.35
N ARG A 89 -4.51 4.23 -11.25
CA ARG A 89 -3.76 4.33 -9.99
C ARG A 89 -2.99 5.65 -9.97
N VAL A 90 -2.99 6.35 -8.83
CA VAL A 90 -2.35 7.65 -8.67
C VAL A 90 -1.56 7.67 -7.37
N LEU A 91 -0.32 8.17 -7.42
CA LEU A 91 0.42 8.52 -6.21
C LEU A 91 -0.10 9.86 -5.68
N THR A 92 -0.47 9.92 -4.41
CA THR A 92 -1.10 11.10 -3.82
C THR A 92 -0.16 11.89 -2.91
N ARG A 93 0.82 11.23 -2.29
CA ARG A 93 1.84 11.89 -1.48
C ARG A 93 3.11 11.05 -1.41
N ILE A 94 4.24 11.75 -1.27
CA ILE A 94 5.53 11.15 -0.95
C ILE A 94 6.05 11.82 0.32
N SER A 95 6.31 11.02 1.36
CA SER A 95 6.83 11.51 2.64
C SER A 95 8.16 10.83 2.96
N TRP A 96 9.15 11.64 3.36
CA TRP A 96 10.53 11.21 3.56
C TRP A 96 10.87 11.15 5.05
N TYR A 97 11.53 10.08 5.46
CA TYR A 97 11.92 9.82 6.85
C TYR A 97 13.37 9.40 6.91
N ARG A 98 14.11 9.93 7.87
CA ARG A 98 15.47 9.48 8.19
C ARG A 98 15.44 8.85 9.56
N ASP A 99 15.87 7.59 9.62
CA ASP A 99 15.90 6.79 10.85
C ASP A 99 14.58 6.88 11.64
N PRO A 100 13.41 6.57 11.03
CA PRO A 100 12.16 6.63 11.76
C PRO A 100 12.20 5.69 12.97
N PRO A 101 11.50 6.03 14.07
CA PRO A 101 11.35 5.11 15.19
C PRO A 101 10.74 3.79 14.71
N ASP A 102 11.20 2.69 15.29
CA ASP A 102 10.79 1.31 14.95
C ASP A 102 11.20 0.82 13.55
N ALA A 103 12.05 1.55 12.83
CA ALA A 103 12.63 1.09 11.59
C ALA A 103 13.45 -0.20 11.80
N PRO A 104 13.34 -1.21 10.91
CA PRO A 104 14.11 -2.46 11.02
C PRO A 104 15.62 -2.25 10.84
N ALA A 105 16.02 -1.15 10.19
CA ALA A 105 17.40 -0.74 10.01
C ALA A 105 17.51 0.80 9.96
N PRO A 106 18.67 1.39 10.31
CA PRO A 106 18.94 2.80 10.05
C PRO A 106 18.96 3.09 8.54
N GLY A 107 18.55 4.28 8.14
CA GLY A 107 18.62 4.73 6.75
C GLY A 107 17.52 5.70 6.34
N LEU A 108 17.39 5.84 5.02
CA LEU A 108 16.34 6.63 4.39
C LEU A 108 15.12 5.74 4.13
N TYR A 109 13.97 6.20 4.59
CA TYR A 109 12.67 5.58 4.37
C TYR A 109 11.75 6.54 3.65
N VAL A 110 10.95 6.04 2.72
CA VAL A 110 10.03 6.86 1.95
C VAL A 110 8.67 6.19 1.84
N ALA A 111 7.63 6.86 2.33
CA ALA A 111 6.25 6.45 2.10
C ALA A 111 5.76 7.02 0.78
N THR A 112 5.19 6.18 -0.08
CA THR A 112 4.45 6.61 -1.27
C THR A 112 2.98 6.23 -1.12
N ASP A 113 2.16 7.21 -0.75
CA ASP A 113 0.71 7.07 -0.62
C ASP A 113 0.08 7.00 -2.02
N PHE A 114 -0.95 6.18 -2.18
CA PHE A 114 -1.66 6.01 -3.45
C PHE A 114 -3.16 5.78 -3.28
N THR A 115 -3.89 6.08 -4.35
CA THR A 115 -5.27 5.64 -4.57
C THR A 115 -5.35 4.82 -5.85
N ALA A 116 -6.35 3.93 -5.93
CA ALA A 116 -6.62 3.17 -7.14
C ALA A 116 -8.12 3.01 -7.38
N LEU A 117 -8.49 2.87 -8.65
CA LEU A 117 -9.83 2.57 -9.10
C LEU A 117 -9.80 1.21 -9.80
N TYR A 118 -10.62 0.29 -9.31
CA TYR A 118 -10.79 -1.04 -9.87
C TYR A 118 -12.27 -1.28 -10.17
N ALA A 119 -12.55 -2.19 -11.10
CA ALA A 119 -13.90 -2.48 -11.56
C ALA A 119 -14.87 -2.85 -10.41
N ASN A 120 -14.40 -3.57 -9.39
CA ASN A 120 -15.26 -4.11 -8.33
C ASN A 120 -15.10 -3.42 -6.97
N LEU A 121 -14.25 -2.38 -6.88
CA LEU A 121 -13.97 -1.69 -5.63
C LEU A 121 -14.63 -0.31 -5.60
N ASP A 122 -15.26 0.01 -4.47
CA ASP A 122 -15.83 1.34 -4.18
C ASP A 122 -14.75 2.27 -3.61
N LEU A 123 -13.76 1.70 -2.92
CA LEU A 123 -12.61 2.39 -2.35
C LEU A 123 -11.36 1.51 -2.46
N MET A 124 -10.23 2.10 -2.84
CA MET A 124 -8.90 1.51 -2.69
C MET A 124 -7.87 2.60 -2.48
N CYS A 125 -7.14 2.51 -1.37
CA CYS A 125 -6.01 3.38 -1.05
C CYS A 125 -4.96 2.61 -0.25
N GLY A 126 -3.79 3.19 -0.11
CA GLY A 126 -2.73 2.56 0.66
C GLY A 126 -1.44 3.34 0.56
N TYR A 127 -0.36 2.72 1.04
CA TYR A 127 0.97 3.24 0.82
C TYR A 127 2.01 2.11 0.73
N LEU A 128 3.13 2.45 0.12
CA LEU A 128 4.34 1.63 0.09
C LEU A 128 5.39 2.32 0.95
N MET A 129 5.99 1.60 1.88
CA MET A 129 7.17 2.07 2.60
C MET A 129 8.42 1.46 1.97
N TRP A 130 9.26 2.32 1.41
CA TRP A 130 10.53 1.97 0.82
C TRP A 130 11.67 2.25 1.79
N HIS A 131 12.70 1.41 1.77
CA HIS A 131 13.97 1.63 2.46
C HIS A 131 15.11 1.68 1.43
N GLU A 132 15.99 2.67 1.52
CA GLU A 132 17.18 2.77 0.69
C GLU A 132 18.30 1.86 1.23
N ALA A 133 18.31 0.60 0.80
CA ALA A 133 19.26 -0.41 1.26
C ALA A 133 20.70 -0.21 0.74
N ALA A 134 20.86 0.64 -0.28
CA ALA A 134 22.13 1.18 -0.77
C ALA A 134 21.80 2.42 -1.63
N PRO A 135 22.76 3.34 -1.90
CA PRO A 135 22.48 4.54 -2.69
C PRO A 135 21.73 4.22 -4.00
N GLY A 136 20.50 4.74 -4.14
CA GLY A 136 19.61 4.52 -5.29
C GLY A 136 18.96 3.13 -5.38
N ARG A 137 19.12 2.26 -4.39
CA ARG A 137 18.54 0.91 -4.35
C ARG A 137 17.49 0.82 -3.26
N PHE A 138 16.23 0.99 -3.66
CA PHE A 138 15.08 0.87 -2.77
C PHE A 138 14.54 -0.56 -2.70
N GLU A 139 14.20 -0.99 -1.49
CA GLU A 139 13.47 -2.22 -1.22
C GLU A 139 12.17 -1.92 -0.46
N LEU A 140 11.11 -2.67 -0.73
CA LEU A 140 9.83 -2.53 -0.07
C LEU A 140 9.89 -3.20 1.30
N VAL A 141 9.66 -2.43 2.36
CA VAL A 141 9.74 -2.91 3.74
C VAL A 141 8.39 -2.95 4.45
N ARG A 142 7.37 -2.31 3.88
CA ARG A 142 5.97 -2.42 4.28
C ARG A 142 5.06 -2.04 3.11
N GLU A 143 3.96 -2.74 2.96
CA GLU A 143 2.82 -2.32 2.15
C GLU A 143 1.57 -2.36 3.02
N GLU A 144 0.73 -1.35 2.86
CA GLU A 144 -0.60 -1.34 3.44
C GLU A 144 -1.62 -1.01 2.34
N GLN A 145 -2.66 -1.83 2.27
CA GLN A 145 -3.75 -1.68 1.31
C GLN A 145 -5.08 -1.73 2.06
N ASN A 146 -5.91 -0.72 1.83
CA ASN A 146 -7.24 -0.59 2.41
C ASN A 146 -8.26 -0.47 1.28
N TYR A 147 -9.21 -1.40 1.22
CA TYR A 147 -10.24 -1.41 0.18
C TYR A 147 -11.60 -1.85 0.68
N ILE A 148 -12.64 -1.43 -0.04
CA ILE A 148 -14.02 -1.88 0.12
C ILE A 148 -14.57 -2.24 -1.26
N ASP A 149 -15.15 -3.44 -1.37
CA ASP A 149 -15.86 -3.85 -2.59
C ASP A 149 -17.27 -3.22 -2.68
N HIS A 150 -17.85 -3.21 -3.88
CA HIS A 150 -19.18 -2.64 -4.13
C HIS A 150 -20.29 -3.26 -3.26
N ALA A 151 -20.20 -4.56 -2.95
CA ALA A 151 -21.23 -5.25 -2.18
C ALA A 151 -21.19 -4.81 -0.70
N ALA A 152 -19.99 -4.76 -0.13
CA ALA A 152 -19.72 -4.24 1.21
C ALA A 152 -20.13 -2.77 1.32
N ALA A 153 -19.76 -1.92 0.34
CA ALA A 153 -20.20 -0.54 0.29
C ALA A 153 -21.73 -0.42 0.24
N LYS A 154 -22.41 -1.20 -0.61
CA LYS A 154 -23.88 -1.16 -0.72
C LYS A 154 -24.60 -1.60 0.56
N ALA A 155 -23.96 -2.45 1.37
CA ALA A 155 -24.49 -2.89 2.66
C ALA A 155 -24.31 -1.84 3.79
N MET A 156 -23.55 -0.77 3.56
CA MET A 156 -23.30 0.28 4.56
C MET A 156 -24.25 1.47 4.41
N PRO A 157 -24.62 2.13 5.52
CA PRO A 157 -25.28 3.44 5.47
C PRO A 157 -24.43 4.46 4.70
N PRO A 158 -25.03 5.36 3.90
CA PRO A 158 -24.29 6.34 3.12
C PRO A 158 -23.32 7.21 3.94
N GLU A 159 -23.71 7.62 5.15
CA GLU A 159 -22.84 8.43 6.00
C GLU A 159 -21.58 7.69 6.45
N ARG A 160 -21.70 6.40 6.79
CA ARG A 160 -20.53 5.57 7.11
C ARG A 160 -19.60 5.45 5.91
N ARG A 161 -20.13 5.34 4.69
CA ARG A 161 -19.30 5.25 3.48
C ARG A 161 -18.46 6.51 3.27
N LYS A 162 -19.04 7.69 3.48
CA LYS A 162 -18.32 8.97 3.33
C LYS A 162 -17.16 9.10 4.31
N GLU A 163 -17.23 8.44 5.47
CA GLU A 163 -16.18 8.46 6.49
C GLU A 163 -15.02 7.49 6.21
N LEU A 164 -15.24 6.47 5.36
CA LEU A 164 -14.25 5.41 5.12
C LEU A 164 -12.87 5.93 4.68
N PRO A 165 -12.74 6.87 3.72
CA PRO A 165 -11.42 7.35 3.33
C PRO A 165 -10.63 7.93 4.50
N LYS A 166 -11.30 8.69 5.38
CA LYS A 166 -10.68 9.25 6.59
C LYS A 166 -10.29 8.16 7.59
N LEU A 167 -11.18 7.19 7.83
CA LEU A 167 -10.92 6.09 8.76
C LEU A 167 -9.77 5.18 8.29
N PHE A 168 -9.62 5.01 6.99
CA PHE A 168 -8.53 4.26 6.37
C PHE A 168 -7.26 5.09 6.16
N GLY A 169 -7.29 6.38 6.51
CA GLY A 169 -6.16 7.28 6.31
C GLY A 169 -5.81 7.51 4.84
N CYS A 170 -6.77 7.37 3.92
CA CYS A 170 -6.54 7.57 2.49
C CYS A 170 -6.12 9.01 2.20
N VAL A 171 -4.86 9.20 1.81
CA VAL A 171 -4.32 10.51 1.45
C VAL A 171 -4.73 10.85 0.02
N GLY A 172 -5.26 12.07 -0.19
CA GLY A 172 -5.66 12.56 -1.51
C GLY A 172 -6.94 11.95 -2.09
N ALA A 173 -7.72 11.19 -1.31
CA ALA A 173 -9.00 10.63 -1.75
C ALA A 173 -10.06 11.70 -2.12
N ASP A 174 -9.90 12.92 -1.60
CA ASP A 174 -10.78 14.06 -1.88
C ASP A 174 -10.27 14.95 -3.03
N GLN A 175 -9.09 14.66 -3.60
CA GLN A 175 -8.47 15.50 -4.62
C GLN A 175 -8.73 14.94 -6.02
N PRO A 176 -9.20 15.78 -6.98
CA PRO A 176 -9.20 15.38 -8.38
C PRO A 176 -7.76 15.10 -8.83
N ALA A 177 -7.58 14.09 -9.69
CA ALA A 177 -6.26 13.72 -10.21
C ALA A 177 -5.56 14.96 -10.80
N SER A 178 -4.33 15.22 -10.38
CA SER A 178 -3.50 16.28 -10.95
C SER A 178 -2.88 15.76 -12.24
N ASP A 179 -3.06 16.52 -13.33
CA ASP A 179 -2.52 16.25 -14.68
C ASP A 179 -0.99 16.29 -14.74
#